data_AF-A0A494B909-F1
#
_entry.id   AF-A0A494B909-F1
#
_cell.length_a   1.000
_cell.length_b   1.000
_cell.length_c   1.000
_cell.angle_alpha   90.00
_cell.angle_beta   90.00
_cell.angle_gamma   90.00
#
_symmetry.space_group_name_H-M   'P 1'
#
loop_
_entity.id
_entity.type
_entity.pdbx_description
1 polymer ?
#
loop_
_entity_poly.entity_id
_entity_poly.type
_entity_poly.pdbx_seq_one_letter_code
_entity_poly.pdbx_strand_id
1 'polypeptide(L)'
;MAQPPPDVEGDDCLPEYHHLFCPDLLQDKVAFITGGGSGIGFRIAEIFMRHGCHTVIVGRSLQKVTTAAKKLVAATGKRCLPLSMDVRVPPEVMTAVDQALQEFGKINILINCAAGNFLCPASALSFNAFKTVVDIDTIGTFNVSSVLYKKFFRDHGGVIVNITATLSMRGQVLQLHAGAAKAAVDAMTRHLAVEWGPQNIRVNSLAPGAISGTEGLRRLRGSNASSKLKHFSNPIPRLGTKTEIAHSVLYLASPLASYVSGESSRGYPPSSSLKIGSHVHYVAEDDFTKEPPCQFLQCLKITPKASSRFNQQNQLICTSSPGDLLTHKLRTQDSCFEEAVFFMGNASCLA
;
A
#
# COMPACT_ATOMS: atom_id res chain seq x y z
N MET A 1 -21.27 15.22 -16.53
CA MET A 1 -20.49 14.40 -15.57
C MET A 1 -20.65 15.00 -14.19
N ALA A 2 -20.84 14.19 -13.15
CA ALA A 2 -20.92 14.71 -11.78
C ALA A 2 -19.61 15.41 -11.40
N GLN A 3 -19.69 16.62 -10.85
CA GLN A 3 -18.52 17.38 -10.44
C GLN A 3 -17.92 16.79 -9.16
N PRO A 4 -16.59 16.59 -9.08
CA PRO A 4 -15.95 16.20 -7.83
C PRO A 4 -15.99 17.35 -6.81
N PRO A 5 -15.87 17.06 -5.51
CA PRO A 5 -15.65 18.10 -4.51
C PRO A 5 -14.35 18.87 -4.84
N PRO A 6 -14.29 20.18 -4.55
CA PRO A 6 -13.14 21.01 -4.86
C PRO A 6 -11.88 20.54 -4.14
N ASP A 7 -10.74 20.77 -4.79
CA ASP A 7 -9.41 20.48 -4.26
C ASP A 7 -8.42 21.54 -4.80
N VAL A 8 -7.34 21.81 -4.06
CA VAL A 8 -6.25 22.70 -4.49
C VAL A 8 -4.98 21.90 -4.75
N GLU A 9 -4.12 22.32 -5.68
CA GLU A 9 -2.95 21.52 -6.08
C GLU A 9 -1.87 21.40 -4.99
N GLY A 10 -1.66 22.47 -4.21
CA GLY A 10 -0.65 22.55 -3.17
C GLY A 10 -1.04 21.88 -1.85
N ASP A 11 -0.11 21.92 -0.90
CA ASP A 11 -0.33 21.57 0.50
C ASP A 11 -0.96 22.78 1.25
N ASP A 12 -2.12 23.19 0.76
CA ASP A 12 -2.91 24.33 1.21
C ASP A 12 -4.34 23.90 1.56
N CYS A 13 -4.93 24.56 2.55
CA CYS A 13 -6.30 24.28 2.96
C CYS A 13 -7.29 24.70 1.87
N LEU A 14 -8.44 24.04 1.82
CA LEU A 14 -9.52 24.43 0.92
C LEU A 14 -10.00 25.85 1.29
N PRO A 15 -10.22 26.73 0.29
CA PRO A 15 -10.78 28.06 0.55
C PRO A 15 -12.22 27.96 1.08
N GLU A 16 -12.98 26.98 0.58
CA GLU A 16 -14.34 26.68 0.98
C GLU A 16 -14.55 25.17 1.05
N TYR A 17 -15.41 24.72 1.96
CA TYR A 17 -15.77 23.32 2.12
C TYR A 17 -17.25 23.18 2.44
N HIS A 18 -17.97 22.43 1.61
CA HIS A 18 -19.37 22.10 1.86
C HIS A 18 -19.46 20.74 2.56
N HIS A 19 -20.13 20.72 3.70
CA HIS A 19 -20.26 19.52 4.53
C HIS A 19 -21.23 18.51 3.91
N LEU A 20 -20.71 17.35 3.50
CA LEU A 20 -21.54 16.18 3.16
C LEU A 20 -21.79 15.28 4.38
N PHE A 21 -20.81 15.20 5.27
CA PHE A 21 -20.95 14.57 6.59
C PHE A 21 -21.23 15.64 7.65
N CYS A 22 -21.84 15.26 8.77
CA CYS A 22 -22.07 16.20 9.87
C CYS A 22 -20.75 16.83 10.36
N PRO A 23 -20.72 18.14 10.65
CA PRO A 23 -19.49 18.84 11.08
C PRO A 23 -18.95 18.37 12.44
N ASP A 24 -19.74 17.65 13.21
CA ASP A 24 -19.41 17.07 14.52
C ASP A 24 -19.09 15.57 14.47
N LEU A 25 -18.98 14.96 13.28
CA LEU A 25 -18.79 13.52 13.10
C LEU A 25 -17.61 12.93 13.90
N LEU A 26 -16.53 13.70 14.05
CA LEU A 26 -15.32 13.36 14.82
C LEU A 26 -15.10 14.34 15.97
N GLN A 27 -16.17 14.94 16.51
CA GLN A 27 -16.09 15.94 17.57
C GLN A 27 -15.23 15.45 18.74
N ASP A 28 -14.21 16.25 19.06
CA ASP A 28 -13.23 16.03 20.13
C ASP A 28 -12.46 14.70 20.06
N LYS A 29 -12.47 14.03 18.90
CA LYS A 29 -11.58 12.89 18.63
C LYS A 29 -10.18 13.39 18.29
N VAL A 30 -9.18 12.53 18.47
CA VAL A 30 -7.78 12.83 18.14
C VAL A 30 -7.28 11.83 17.10
N ALA A 31 -6.78 12.33 15.97
CA ALA A 31 -6.23 11.51 14.90
C ALA A 31 -4.71 11.70 14.77
N PHE A 32 -3.97 10.59 14.84
CA PHE A 32 -2.53 10.54 14.60
C PHE A 32 -2.27 10.15 13.14
N ILE A 33 -1.65 11.02 12.36
CA ILE A 33 -1.55 10.92 10.90
C ILE A 33 -0.08 10.95 10.46
N THR A 34 0.44 9.81 10.05
CA THR A 34 1.79 9.72 9.46
C THR A 34 1.77 10.27 8.05
N GLY A 35 2.76 11.10 7.68
CA GLY A 35 2.74 11.81 6.40
C GLY A 35 1.72 12.94 6.32
N GLY A 36 1.16 13.40 7.45
CA GLY A 36 0.14 14.45 7.51
C GLY A 36 0.60 15.86 7.07
N GLY A 37 1.89 16.05 6.81
CA GLY A 37 2.45 17.34 6.37
C GLY A 37 2.36 17.62 4.86
N SER A 38 1.84 16.71 4.04
CA SER A 38 1.65 16.95 2.60
C SER A 38 0.67 15.99 1.91
N GLY A 39 0.24 16.37 0.71
CA GLY A 39 -0.52 15.55 -0.22
C GLY A 39 -1.79 15.01 0.40
N ILE A 40 -2.02 13.70 0.22
CA ILE A 40 -3.22 13.02 0.74
C ILE A 40 -3.29 13.13 2.27
N GLY A 41 -2.18 12.94 2.99
CA GLY A 41 -2.15 13.04 4.44
C GLY A 41 -2.53 14.42 4.96
N PHE A 42 -2.10 15.48 4.28
CA PHE A 42 -2.49 16.86 4.60
C PHE A 42 -3.99 17.09 4.44
N ARG A 43 -4.56 16.67 3.31
CA ARG A 43 -6.01 16.84 3.09
C ARG A 43 -6.83 15.98 4.06
N ILE A 44 -6.37 14.77 4.41
CA ILE A 44 -7.02 13.96 5.46
C ILE A 44 -7.05 14.72 6.78
N ALA A 45 -5.92 15.29 7.20
CA ALA A 45 -5.85 16.07 8.44
C ALA A 45 -6.84 17.25 8.42
N GLU A 46 -6.86 18.01 7.33
CA GLU A 46 -7.79 19.14 7.19
C GLU A 46 -9.26 18.70 7.27
N ILE A 47 -9.64 17.70 6.48
CA ILE A 47 -11.03 17.24 6.45
C ILE A 47 -11.43 16.72 7.85
N PHE A 48 -10.57 15.96 8.53
CA PHE A 48 -10.86 15.51 9.89
C PHE A 48 -11.08 16.68 10.85
N MET A 49 -10.25 17.72 10.77
CA MET A 49 -10.38 18.92 11.60
C MET A 49 -11.65 19.71 11.28
N ARG A 50 -12.06 19.79 10.01
CA ARG A 50 -13.36 20.36 9.63
C ARG A 50 -14.53 19.57 10.22
N HIS A 51 -14.35 18.28 10.50
CA HIS A 51 -15.35 17.42 11.15
C HIS A 51 -15.15 17.27 12.67
N GLY A 52 -14.52 18.25 13.32
CA GLY A 52 -14.48 18.32 14.79
C GLY A 52 -13.22 17.75 15.44
N CYS A 53 -12.35 17.08 14.67
CA CYS A 53 -11.20 16.34 15.16
C CYS A 53 -9.99 17.24 15.49
N HIS A 54 -9.20 16.85 16.49
CA HIS A 54 -7.83 17.32 16.67
C HIS A 54 -6.86 16.39 15.98
N THR A 55 -5.73 16.90 15.51
CA THR A 55 -4.76 16.07 14.78
C THR A 55 -3.37 16.12 15.38
N VAL A 56 -2.66 15.01 15.26
CA VAL A 56 -1.21 14.94 15.38
C VAL A 56 -0.69 14.58 14.00
N ILE A 57 0.10 15.44 13.39
CA ILE A 57 0.70 15.17 12.08
C ILE A 57 2.18 14.92 12.24
N VAL A 58 2.66 13.81 11.68
CA VAL A 58 4.06 13.40 11.84
C VAL A 58 4.74 13.19 10.50
N GLY A 59 6.02 13.53 10.45
CA GLY A 59 6.89 13.33 9.30
C GLY A 59 8.33 13.68 9.64
N ARG A 60 9.28 13.32 8.77
CA ARG A 60 10.72 13.50 9.04
C ARG A 60 11.19 14.96 9.06
N SER A 61 10.49 15.86 8.36
CA SER A 61 10.85 17.27 8.30
C SER A 61 9.96 18.06 9.27
N LEU A 62 10.53 18.45 10.42
CA LEU A 62 9.82 19.26 11.41
C LEU A 62 9.29 20.56 10.79
N GLN A 63 10.10 21.25 9.97
CA GLN A 63 9.68 22.49 9.31
C GLN A 63 8.43 22.29 8.45
N LYS A 64 8.35 21.17 7.72
CA LYS A 64 7.21 20.85 6.85
C LYS A 64 5.94 20.61 7.66
N VAL A 65 6.00 19.77 8.70
CA VAL A 65 4.82 19.50 9.55
C VAL A 65 4.40 20.73 10.36
N THR A 66 5.34 21.54 10.84
CA THR A 66 5.03 22.80 11.55
C THR A 66 4.32 23.79 10.63
N THR A 67 4.77 23.92 9.38
CA THR A 67 4.11 24.79 8.39
C THR A 67 2.69 24.30 8.08
N ALA A 68 2.54 22.98 7.88
CA ALA A 68 1.24 22.37 7.64
C ALA A 68 0.28 22.57 8.82
N ALA A 69 0.72 22.33 10.06
CA ALA A 69 -0.08 22.49 11.27
C ALA A 69 -0.61 23.92 11.41
N LYS A 70 0.22 24.94 11.14
CA LYS A 70 -0.23 26.34 11.17
C LYS A 70 -1.36 26.62 10.18
N LYS A 71 -1.24 26.13 8.94
CA LYS A 71 -2.30 26.28 7.92
C LYS A 71 -3.59 25.59 8.36
N LEU A 72 -3.48 24.36 8.86
CA LEU A 72 -4.60 23.54 9.31
C LEU A 72 -5.35 24.18 10.49
N VAL A 73 -4.62 24.66 11.50
CA VAL A 73 -5.20 25.37 12.66
C VAL A 73 -5.91 26.65 12.19
N ALA A 74 -5.27 27.45 11.35
CA ALA A 74 -5.85 28.70 10.86
C ALA A 74 -7.15 28.49 10.06
N ALA A 75 -7.23 27.42 9.28
CA ALA A 75 -8.39 27.14 8.43
C ALA A 75 -9.58 26.49 9.15
N THR A 76 -9.35 25.85 10.31
CA THR A 76 -10.37 24.98 10.94
C THR A 76 -10.66 25.33 12.41
N GLY A 77 -9.79 26.09 13.08
CA GLY A 77 -9.90 26.42 14.50
C GLY A 77 -9.66 25.23 15.45
N LYS A 78 -9.34 24.03 14.93
CA LYS A 78 -8.98 22.87 15.76
C LYS A 78 -7.48 22.82 16.02
N ARG A 79 -7.09 22.11 17.08
CA ARG A 79 -5.67 21.90 17.44
C ARG A 79 -5.00 20.90 16.50
N CYS A 80 -3.77 21.21 16.09
CA CYS A 80 -2.90 20.31 15.34
C CYS A 80 -1.48 20.31 15.94
N LEU A 81 -1.01 19.17 16.44
CA LEU A 81 0.34 18.99 16.97
C LEU A 81 1.29 18.47 15.87
N PRO A 82 2.29 19.24 15.43
CA PRO A 82 3.31 18.77 14.49
C PRO A 82 4.46 18.08 15.22
N LEU A 83 4.83 16.86 14.81
CA LEU A 83 5.99 16.14 15.38
C LEU A 83 6.95 15.65 14.29
N SER A 84 8.26 15.70 14.62
CA SER A 84 9.30 15.08 13.80
C SER A 84 9.44 13.61 14.17
N MET A 85 9.27 12.71 13.20
CA MET A 85 9.35 11.27 13.44
C MET A 85 9.64 10.51 12.15
N ASP A 86 10.60 9.58 12.20
CA ASP A 86 10.77 8.54 11.20
C ASP A 86 10.07 7.25 11.64
N VAL A 87 9.09 6.81 10.85
CA VAL A 87 8.31 5.58 11.12
C VAL A 87 9.18 4.32 11.21
N ARG A 88 10.39 4.35 10.62
CA ARG A 88 11.35 3.25 10.64
C ARG A 88 12.07 3.09 11.98
N VAL A 89 12.01 4.09 12.85
CA VAL A 89 12.79 4.16 14.10
C VAL A 89 11.83 4.01 15.29
N PRO A 90 11.68 2.80 15.87
CA PRO A 90 10.70 2.57 16.94
C PRO A 90 10.85 3.50 18.16
N PRO A 91 12.07 3.86 18.62
CA PRO A 91 12.23 4.85 19.68
C PRO A 91 11.60 6.21 19.37
N GLU A 92 11.75 6.73 18.15
CA GLU A 92 11.12 7.98 17.73
C GLU A 92 9.59 7.86 17.72
N VAL A 93 9.08 6.71 17.25
CA VAL A 93 7.64 6.43 17.26
C VAL A 93 7.07 6.41 18.67
N MET A 94 7.76 5.77 19.62
CA MET A 94 7.36 5.75 21.03
C MET A 94 7.30 7.16 21.61
N THR A 95 8.35 7.96 21.42
CA THR A 95 8.41 9.34 21.90
C THR A 95 7.31 10.21 21.29
N ALA A 96 7.05 10.11 19.98
CA ALA A 96 6.02 10.90 19.33
C ALA A 96 4.60 10.55 19.82
N VAL A 97 4.33 9.26 20.06
CA VAL A 97 3.05 8.82 20.65
C VAL A 97 2.92 9.31 22.09
N ASP A 98 3.99 9.29 22.89
CA ASP A 98 3.98 9.82 24.26
C ASP A 98 3.68 11.32 24.28
N GLN A 99 4.31 12.10 23.39
CA GLN A 99 4.03 13.53 23.25
C GLN A 99 2.58 13.81 22.85
N ALA A 100 2.03 13.01 21.92
CA ALA A 100 0.64 13.11 21.52
C ALA A 100 -0.33 12.81 22.67
N LEU A 101 -0.05 11.77 23.46
CA LEU A 101 -0.84 11.41 24.64
C LEU A 101 -0.71 12.46 25.75
N GLN A 102 0.46 13.07 25.92
CA GLN A 102 0.66 14.17 26.86
C GLN A 102 -0.16 15.41 26.49
N GLU A 103 -0.22 15.77 25.21
CA GLU A 103 -0.94 16.96 24.72
C GLU A 103 -2.46 16.79 24.72
N PHE A 104 -2.95 15.59 24.39
CA PHE A 104 -4.37 15.35 24.14
C PHE A 104 -5.06 14.39 25.11
N GLY A 105 -4.29 13.64 25.91
CA GLY A 105 -4.79 12.60 26.82
C GLY A 105 -5.36 11.35 26.14
N LYS A 106 -5.50 11.36 24.81
CA LYS A 106 -6.10 10.27 24.03
C LYS A 106 -5.68 10.31 22.57
N ILE A 107 -5.74 9.16 21.92
CA ILE A 107 -5.68 9.02 20.46
C ILE A 107 -6.81 8.08 20.07
N ASN A 108 -7.65 8.45 19.10
CA ASN A 108 -8.80 7.64 18.68
C ASN A 108 -8.59 6.99 17.32
N ILE A 109 -7.85 7.67 16.44
CA ILE A 109 -7.69 7.29 15.05
C ILE A 109 -6.20 7.31 14.67
N LEU A 110 -5.74 6.28 13.98
CA LEU A 110 -4.43 6.21 13.34
C LEU A 110 -4.63 6.17 11.82
N ILE A 111 -3.97 7.08 11.12
CA ILE A 111 -3.86 7.04 9.66
C ILE A 111 -2.40 6.79 9.28
N ASN A 112 -2.13 5.61 8.73
CA ASN A 112 -0.82 5.28 8.18
C ASN A 112 -0.74 5.75 6.71
N CYS A 113 -0.25 6.98 6.49
CA CYS A 113 -0.15 7.59 5.16
C CYS A 113 1.29 7.92 4.74
N ALA A 114 2.30 7.73 5.61
CA ALA A 114 3.71 7.85 5.23
C ALA A 114 4.09 6.74 4.23
N ALA A 115 4.78 7.13 3.15
CA ALA A 115 5.21 6.20 2.10
C ALA A 115 6.43 6.74 1.32
N GLY A 116 7.20 5.82 0.72
CA GLY A 116 8.26 6.10 -0.24
C GLY A 116 8.00 5.42 -1.58
N ASN A 117 8.16 6.14 -2.69
CA ASN A 117 7.94 5.57 -4.03
C ASN A 117 8.69 6.35 -5.13
N PHE A 118 9.10 5.64 -6.19
CA PHE A 118 9.77 6.15 -7.39
C PHE A 118 9.70 5.12 -8.52
N LEU A 119 9.74 5.55 -9.78
CA LEU A 119 9.76 4.61 -10.92
C LEU A 119 11.15 3.99 -11.07
N CYS A 120 11.24 2.66 -11.11
CA CYS A 120 12.50 1.95 -11.36
C CYS A 120 12.26 0.54 -11.94
N PRO A 121 12.89 0.17 -13.07
CA PRO A 121 12.89 -1.21 -13.55
C PRO A 121 13.42 -2.16 -12.48
N ALA A 122 12.82 -3.35 -12.33
CA ALA A 122 13.25 -4.32 -11.33
C ALA A 122 14.71 -4.74 -11.49
N SER A 123 15.20 -4.81 -12.74
CA SER A 123 16.61 -5.12 -13.07
C SER A 123 17.61 -4.04 -12.63
N ALA A 124 17.16 -2.79 -12.46
CA ALA A 124 17.99 -1.65 -12.04
C ALA A 124 17.78 -1.26 -10.57
N LEU A 125 16.85 -1.93 -9.87
CA LEU A 125 16.49 -1.62 -8.50
C LEU A 125 17.51 -2.24 -7.54
N SER A 126 18.27 -1.42 -6.83
CA SER A 126 19.23 -1.91 -5.84
C SER A 126 18.55 -2.56 -4.65
N PHE A 127 19.24 -3.51 -3.99
CA PHE A 127 18.76 -4.15 -2.76
C PHE A 127 18.36 -3.13 -1.69
N ASN A 128 19.20 -2.09 -1.49
CA ASN A 128 18.92 -1.04 -0.51
C ASN A 128 17.71 -0.19 -0.89
N ALA A 129 17.50 0.10 -2.18
CA ALA A 129 16.36 0.88 -2.65
C ALA A 129 15.05 0.11 -2.44
N PHE A 130 15.02 -1.20 -2.75
CA PHE A 130 13.89 -2.07 -2.43
C PHE A 130 13.62 -2.11 -0.91
N LYS A 131 14.66 -2.40 -0.12
CA LYS A 131 14.58 -2.48 1.35
C LYS A 131 14.05 -1.19 1.95
N THR A 132 14.53 -0.03 1.49
CA THR A 132 14.10 1.28 2.00
C THR A 132 12.60 1.50 1.86
N VAL A 133 12.01 1.11 0.73
CA VAL A 133 10.55 1.24 0.54
C VAL A 133 9.79 0.28 1.45
N VAL A 134 10.27 -0.96 1.59
CA VAL A 134 9.66 -1.93 2.53
C VAL A 134 9.75 -1.43 3.98
N ASP A 135 10.89 -0.88 4.38
CA ASP A 135 11.11 -0.32 5.71
C ASP A 135 10.14 0.84 6.00
N ILE A 136 9.96 1.76 5.04
CA ILE A 136 9.06 2.91 5.23
C ILE A 136 7.60 2.44 5.26
N ASP A 137 7.17 1.73 4.23
CA ASP A 137 5.76 1.46 3.99
C ASP A 137 5.23 0.31 4.83
N THR A 138 5.99 -0.78 4.96
CA THR A 138 5.55 -1.99 5.66
C THR A 138 5.98 -1.96 7.12
N ILE A 139 7.28 -1.88 7.37
CA ILE A 139 7.81 -1.89 8.75
C ILE A 139 7.37 -0.64 9.49
N GLY A 140 7.38 0.52 8.84
CA GLY A 140 6.89 1.77 9.43
C GLY A 140 5.42 1.71 9.83
N THR A 141 4.55 1.18 8.97
CA THR A 141 3.12 0.98 9.29
C THR A 141 2.94 0.05 10.50
N PHE A 142 3.70 -1.05 10.55
CA PHE A 142 3.67 -1.97 11.70
C PHE A 142 4.15 -1.29 12.98
N ASN A 143 5.28 -0.57 12.94
CA ASN A 143 5.87 0.09 14.10
C ASN A 143 4.87 1.05 14.75
N VAL A 144 4.26 1.94 13.96
CA VAL A 144 3.31 2.94 14.48
C VAL A 144 2.06 2.26 15.03
N SER A 145 1.52 1.27 14.32
CA SER A 145 0.34 0.51 14.76
C SER A 145 0.62 -0.24 16.07
N SER A 146 1.77 -0.91 16.18
CA SER A 146 2.20 -1.68 17.35
C SER A 146 2.42 -0.79 18.58
N VAL A 147 3.06 0.37 18.40
CA VAL A 147 3.27 1.33 19.50
C VAL A 147 1.94 1.90 19.98
N LEU A 148 1.04 2.33 19.08
CA LEU A 148 -0.27 2.85 19.47
C LEU A 148 -1.14 1.78 20.14
N TYR A 149 -1.08 0.53 19.66
CA TYR A 149 -1.72 -0.60 20.33
C TYR A 149 -1.27 -0.71 21.79
N LYS A 150 0.05 -0.80 22.02
CA LYS A 150 0.63 -0.98 23.36
C LYS A 150 0.39 0.18 24.29
N LYS A 151 0.43 1.42 23.78
CA LYS A 151 0.34 2.63 24.61
C LYS A 151 -1.09 3.11 24.86
N PHE A 152 -2.05 2.78 23.98
CA PHE A 152 -3.41 3.30 24.12
C PHE A 152 -4.50 2.36 23.62
N PHE A 153 -4.44 1.88 22.37
CA PHE A 153 -5.60 1.23 21.74
C PHE A 153 -5.98 -0.10 22.39
N ARG A 154 -5.03 -0.88 22.92
CA ARG A 154 -5.34 -2.15 23.61
C ARG A 154 -6.39 -1.96 24.71
N ASP A 155 -6.29 -0.85 25.44
CA ASP A 155 -7.08 -0.60 26.64
C ASP A 155 -8.30 0.31 26.37
N HIS A 156 -8.35 0.99 25.22
CA HIS A 156 -9.36 2.02 24.91
C HIS A 156 -10.08 1.84 23.57
N GLY A 157 -9.70 0.83 22.78
CA GLY A 157 -10.11 0.68 21.39
C GLY A 157 -9.51 1.76 20.48
N GLY A 158 -9.88 1.71 19.19
CA GLY A 158 -9.37 2.66 18.21
C GLY A 158 -9.74 2.31 16.77
N VAL A 159 -9.35 3.17 15.84
CA VAL A 159 -9.54 2.93 14.40
C VAL A 159 -8.24 3.17 13.67
N ILE A 160 -7.87 2.23 12.80
CA ILE A 160 -6.68 2.30 11.95
C ILE A 160 -7.14 2.30 10.49
N VAL A 161 -6.66 3.27 9.72
CA VAL A 161 -6.79 3.29 8.26
C VAL A 161 -5.41 3.32 7.62
N ASN A 162 -5.09 2.28 6.86
CA ASN A 162 -3.84 2.13 6.14
C ASN A 162 -4.00 2.60 4.69
N ILE A 163 -3.20 3.59 4.26
CA ILE A 163 -3.20 4.04 2.87
C ILE A 163 -2.29 3.11 2.05
N THR A 164 -2.91 2.31 1.19
CA THR A 164 -2.24 1.32 0.33
C THR A 164 -2.28 1.75 -1.13
N ALA A 165 -2.22 0.80 -2.07
CA ALA A 165 -2.26 1.07 -3.50
C ALA A 165 -2.67 -0.20 -4.27
N THR A 166 -3.15 -0.03 -5.50
CA THR A 166 -3.57 -1.15 -6.37
C THR A 166 -2.45 -1.76 -7.20
N LEU A 167 -1.20 -1.31 -7.00
CA LEU A 167 -0.02 -1.67 -7.81
C LEU A 167 0.27 -3.18 -7.84
N SER A 168 -0.03 -3.88 -6.75
CA SER A 168 0.22 -5.30 -6.61
C SER A 168 -0.80 -6.19 -7.34
N MET A 169 -1.92 -5.63 -7.82
CA MET A 169 -3.03 -6.40 -8.38
C MET A 169 -2.71 -6.94 -9.77
N ARG A 170 -1.97 -6.16 -10.55
CA ARG A 170 -1.58 -6.52 -11.92
C ARG A 170 -0.05 -6.62 -12.07
N GLY A 171 0.70 -6.44 -10.97
CA GLY A 171 2.16 -6.32 -11.03
C GLY A 171 2.58 -5.10 -11.84
N GLN A 172 2.19 -3.90 -11.40
CA GLN A 172 2.46 -2.66 -12.15
C GLN A 172 3.95 -2.50 -12.47
N VAL A 173 4.26 -2.36 -13.76
CA VAL A 173 5.64 -2.20 -14.25
C VAL A 173 6.31 -0.97 -13.61
N LEU A 174 7.61 -1.09 -13.37
CA LEU A 174 8.48 -0.11 -12.67
C LEU A 174 8.18 0.08 -11.17
N GLN A 175 7.21 -0.64 -10.61
CA GLN A 175 6.68 -0.39 -9.26
C GLN A 175 6.78 -1.61 -8.33
N LEU A 176 7.72 -2.53 -8.59
CA LEU A 176 7.89 -3.78 -7.82
C LEU A 176 7.96 -3.53 -6.30
N HIS A 177 8.82 -2.60 -5.87
CA HIS A 177 9.04 -2.29 -4.45
C HIS A 177 7.77 -1.77 -3.76
N ALA A 178 7.09 -0.78 -4.36
CA ALA A 178 5.86 -0.23 -3.81
C ALA A 178 4.70 -1.23 -3.86
N GLY A 179 4.61 -2.02 -4.94
CA GLY A 179 3.65 -3.12 -5.06
C GLY A 179 3.81 -4.16 -3.96
N ALA A 180 5.03 -4.65 -3.74
CA ALA A 180 5.34 -5.61 -2.68
C ALA A 180 5.05 -5.04 -1.28
N ALA A 181 5.48 -3.81 -1.00
CA ALA A 181 5.27 -3.19 0.31
C ALA A 181 3.77 -2.95 0.60
N LYS A 182 3.01 -2.38 -0.34
CA LYS A 182 1.56 -2.15 -0.13
C LYS A 182 0.76 -3.45 -0.07
N ALA A 183 1.20 -4.49 -0.78
CA ALA A 183 0.64 -5.82 -0.65
C ALA A 183 0.78 -6.40 0.78
N ALA A 184 1.93 -6.16 1.43
CA ALA A 184 2.15 -6.59 2.80
C ALA A 184 1.27 -5.80 3.78
N VAL A 185 1.08 -4.49 3.57
CA VAL A 185 0.18 -3.66 4.39
C VAL A 185 -1.29 -4.08 4.25
N ASP A 186 -1.72 -4.48 3.05
CA ASP A 186 -3.06 -5.04 2.84
C ASP A 186 -3.26 -6.36 3.61
N ALA A 187 -2.22 -7.21 3.69
CA ALA A 187 -2.28 -8.43 4.50
C ALA A 187 -2.29 -8.10 5.99
N MET A 188 -1.40 -7.21 6.43
CA MET A 188 -1.34 -6.71 7.81
C MET A 188 -2.69 -6.16 8.29
N THR A 189 -3.40 -5.43 7.43
CA THR A 189 -4.75 -4.92 7.72
C THR A 189 -5.70 -6.04 8.17
N ARG A 190 -5.73 -7.17 7.45
CA ARG A 190 -6.58 -8.33 7.80
C ARG A 190 -6.14 -9.01 9.09
N HIS A 191 -4.82 -9.22 9.26
CA HIS A 191 -4.28 -9.83 10.47
C HIS A 191 -4.62 -9.01 11.71
N LEU A 192 -4.33 -7.71 11.69
CA LEU A 192 -4.59 -6.81 12.81
C LEU A 192 -6.10 -6.66 13.08
N ALA A 193 -6.95 -6.68 12.05
CA ALA A 193 -8.39 -6.64 12.27
C ALA A 193 -8.92 -7.87 13.03
N VAL A 194 -8.41 -9.06 12.71
CA VAL A 194 -8.78 -10.31 13.40
C VAL A 194 -8.21 -10.33 14.83
N GLU A 195 -6.93 -10.01 14.98
CA GLU A 195 -6.25 -10.07 16.28
C GLU A 195 -6.70 -8.98 17.25
N TRP A 196 -6.99 -7.76 16.75
CA TRP A 196 -7.27 -6.59 17.58
C TRP A 196 -8.76 -6.21 17.65
N GLY A 197 -9.60 -6.87 16.86
CA GLY A 197 -11.05 -6.71 16.89
C GLY A 197 -11.67 -6.91 18.30
N PRO A 198 -11.28 -7.94 19.07
CA PRO A 198 -11.77 -8.14 20.44
C PRO A 198 -11.47 -6.98 21.40
N GLN A 199 -10.47 -6.15 21.12
CA GLN A 199 -10.12 -4.94 21.88
C GLN A 199 -10.84 -3.68 21.35
N ASN A 200 -11.89 -3.86 20.55
CA ASN A 200 -12.64 -2.77 19.91
C ASN A 200 -11.77 -1.89 18.98
N ILE A 201 -10.85 -2.55 18.26
CA ILE A 201 -9.99 -1.88 17.27
C ILE A 201 -10.43 -2.30 15.87
N ARG A 202 -10.79 -1.32 15.04
CA ARG A 202 -11.07 -1.54 13.61
C ARG A 202 -9.84 -1.23 12.78
N VAL A 203 -9.54 -2.06 11.80
CA VAL A 203 -8.39 -1.87 10.90
C VAL A 203 -8.84 -2.07 9.47
N ASN A 204 -8.68 -1.05 8.61
CA ASN A 204 -9.06 -1.12 7.19
C ASN A 204 -7.96 -0.55 6.30
N SER A 205 -7.95 -0.93 5.02
CA SER A 205 -7.10 -0.31 4.01
C SER A 205 -7.91 0.48 2.99
N LEU A 206 -7.34 1.59 2.53
CA LEU A 206 -7.85 2.38 1.41
C LEU A 206 -6.75 2.47 0.36
N ALA A 207 -7.04 2.06 -0.88
CA ALA A 207 -6.10 2.12 -1.99
C ALA A 207 -6.51 3.24 -2.99
N PRO A 208 -5.85 4.41 -2.95
CA PRO A 208 -6.09 5.46 -3.93
C PRO A 208 -5.66 5.05 -5.34
N GLY A 209 -6.39 5.56 -6.34
CA GLY A 209 -5.95 5.59 -7.74
C GLY A 209 -4.93 6.70 -8.02
N ALA A 210 -4.92 7.22 -9.25
CA ALA A 210 -4.09 8.36 -9.61
C ALA A 210 -4.73 9.67 -9.10
N ILE A 211 -4.08 10.34 -8.15
CA ILE A 211 -4.62 11.52 -7.44
C ILE A 211 -3.88 12.81 -7.83
N SER A 212 -4.61 13.82 -8.28
CA SER A 212 -4.07 15.12 -8.68
C SER A 212 -3.46 15.90 -7.50
N GLY A 213 -2.52 16.81 -7.79
CA GLY A 213 -1.87 17.63 -6.77
C GLY A 213 -1.15 16.82 -5.69
N THR A 214 -0.56 15.67 -6.04
CA THR A 214 0.22 14.85 -5.10
C THR A 214 1.64 14.62 -5.60
N GLU A 215 2.56 14.49 -4.65
CA GLU A 215 3.95 14.12 -4.96
C GLU A 215 4.04 12.74 -5.63
N GLY A 216 3.17 11.80 -5.22
CA GLY A 216 3.08 10.49 -5.85
C GLY A 216 2.78 10.59 -7.34
N LEU A 217 1.78 11.38 -7.74
CA LEU A 217 1.49 11.56 -9.17
C LEU A 217 2.63 12.26 -9.91
N ARG A 218 3.27 13.28 -9.30
CA ARG A 218 4.40 13.99 -9.92
C ARG A 218 5.58 13.06 -10.20
N ARG A 219 5.95 12.20 -9.25
CA ARG A 219 7.07 11.25 -9.38
C ARG A 219 6.77 10.08 -10.32
N LEU A 220 5.51 9.67 -10.40
CA LEU A 220 5.09 8.49 -11.16
C LEU A 220 4.59 8.83 -12.57
N ARG A 221 4.57 10.11 -12.93
CA ARG A 221 4.42 10.56 -14.31
C ARG A 221 5.77 10.43 -15.03
N GLY A 222 5.86 9.47 -15.95
CA GLY A 222 7.01 9.37 -16.85
C GLY A 222 7.20 10.64 -17.69
N SER A 223 8.45 10.92 -18.08
CA SER A 223 8.90 12.11 -18.82
C SER A 223 8.16 12.34 -20.16
N ASN A 224 7.63 11.29 -20.78
CA ASN A 224 6.95 11.34 -22.09
C ASN A 224 5.42 11.22 -22.00
N ALA A 225 4.81 11.47 -20.84
CA ALA A 225 3.36 11.39 -20.73
C ALA A 225 2.68 12.57 -21.46
N SER A 226 2.44 12.41 -22.76
CA SER A 226 1.46 13.23 -23.48
C SER A 226 0.17 13.26 -22.64
N SER A 227 -0.18 14.45 -22.18
CA SER A 227 -1.30 14.71 -21.26
C SER A 227 -2.66 14.22 -21.77
N LYS A 228 -2.73 13.78 -23.03
CA LYS A 228 -3.94 13.39 -23.74
C LYS A 228 -4.24 11.88 -23.73
N LEU A 229 -3.25 10.99 -23.47
CA LEU A 229 -3.41 9.55 -23.73
C LEU A 229 -3.76 8.68 -22.50
N LYS A 230 -3.71 9.21 -21.27
CA LYS A 230 -3.91 8.39 -20.04
C LYS A 230 -5.29 8.50 -19.39
N HIS A 231 -6.19 9.31 -19.94
CA HIS A 231 -7.56 9.47 -19.40
C HIS A 231 -8.59 8.52 -20.03
N PHE A 232 -8.24 7.85 -21.14
CA PHE A 232 -9.15 6.96 -21.86
C PHE A 232 -9.30 5.55 -21.27
N SER A 233 -8.47 5.15 -20.29
CA SER A 233 -8.54 3.80 -19.69
C SER A 233 -9.17 3.73 -18.29
N ASN A 234 -9.44 4.87 -17.64
CA ASN A 234 -10.19 4.90 -16.38
C ASN A 234 -11.71 4.89 -16.65
N PRO A 235 -12.52 4.07 -15.94
CA PRO A 235 -13.97 4.10 -16.06
C PRO A 235 -14.61 5.46 -15.77
N ILE A 236 -13.99 6.22 -14.84
CA ILE A 236 -14.27 7.63 -14.65
C ILE A 236 -13.10 8.40 -15.29
N PRO A 237 -13.30 9.11 -16.42
CA PRO A 237 -12.21 9.63 -17.26
C PRO A 237 -11.56 10.90 -16.69
N ARG A 238 -11.15 10.87 -15.43
CA ARG A 238 -10.40 11.93 -14.73
C ARG A 238 -9.48 11.33 -13.67
N LEU A 239 -8.62 12.19 -13.10
CA LEU A 239 -7.90 11.88 -11.87
C LEU A 239 -8.85 12.02 -10.67
N GLY A 240 -8.59 11.25 -9.62
CA GLY A 240 -9.18 11.49 -8.31
C GLY A 240 -8.55 12.73 -7.67
N THR A 241 -9.24 13.34 -6.71
CA THR A 241 -8.72 14.47 -5.92
C THR A 241 -8.34 14.04 -4.50
N LYS A 242 -7.53 14.84 -3.81
CA LYS A 242 -7.19 14.57 -2.40
C LYS A 242 -8.43 14.60 -1.52
N THR A 243 -9.38 15.48 -1.83
CA THR A 243 -10.64 15.64 -1.07
C THR A 243 -11.50 14.37 -1.15
N GLU A 244 -11.62 13.74 -2.33
CA GLU A 244 -12.37 12.48 -2.49
C GLU A 244 -11.75 11.33 -1.67
N ILE A 245 -10.42 11.26 -1.64
CA ILE A 245 -9.70 10.29 -0.81
C ILE A 245 -9.94 10.58 0.67
N ALA A 246 -9.85 11.84 1.10
CA ALA A 246 -10.09 12.24 2.47
C ALA A 246 -11.52 11.93 2.95
N HIS A 247 -12.55 12.10 2.10
CA HIS A 247 -13.92 11.69 2.43
C HIS A 247 -14.04 10.19 2.70
N SER A 248 -13.30 9.38 1.95
CA SER A 248 -13.37 7.92 2.06
C SER A 248 -12.60 7.42 3.29
N VAL A 249 -11.47 8.06 3.60
CA VAL A 249 -10.76 7.85 4.87
C VAL A 249 -11.64 8.29 6.05
N LEU A 250 -12.34 9.42 5.94
CA LEU A 250 -13.24 9.91 6.98
C LEU A 250 -14.36 8.90 7.25
N TYR A 251 -15.01 8.37 6.20
CA TYR A 251 -16.00 7.32 6.34
C TYR A 251 -15.46 6.12 7.14
N LEU A 252 -14.32 5.54 6.71
CA LEU A 252 -13.72 4.37 7.35
C LEU A 252 -13.30 4.65 8.81
N ALA A 253 -12.84 5.86 9.09
CA ALA A 253 -12.43 6.30 10.43
C ALA A 253 -13.60 6.62 11.36
N SER A 254 -14.80 6.89 10.82
CA SER A 254 -15.96 7.35 11.57
C SER A 254 -16.84 6.22 12.12
N PRO A 255 -17.79 6.53 13.01
CA PRO A 255 -18.82 5.58 13.46
C PRO A 255 -19.73 5.05 12.33
N LEU A 256 -19.81 5.71 11.18
CA LEU A 256 -20.58 5.23 10.02
C LEU A 256 -20.04 3.90 9.48
N ALA A 257 -18.78 3.59 9.75
CA ALA A 257 -18.12 2.34 9.39
C ALA A 257 -17.95 1.40 10.62
N SER A 258 -18.83 1.48 11.61
CA SER A 258 -18.74 0.73 12.87
C SER A 258 -18.64 -0.78 12.69
N TYR A 259 -19.19 -1.32 11.60
CA TYR A 259 -19.13 -2.75 11.26
C TYR A 259 -18.19 -3.06 10.08
N VAL A 260 -17.30 -2.14 9.72
CA VAL A 260 -16.28 -2.34 8.68
C VAL A 260 -14.92 -2.48 9.34
N SER A 261 -14.37 -3.70 9.32
CA SER A 261 -13.02 -4.03 9.80
C SER A 261 -12.45 -5.20 8.99
N GLY A 262 -11.14 -5.20 8.77
CA GLY A 262 -10.44 -6.17 7.94
C GLY A 262 -10.63 -5.93 6.45
N GLU A 263 -11.33 -4.86 6.06
CA GLU A 263 -11.58 -4.60 4.66
C GLU A 263 -10.28 -4.21 3.97
N SER A 264 -9.97 -4.94 2.90
CA SER A 264 -8.77 -4.75 2.10
C SER A 264 -9.16 -4.63 0.63
N SER A 265 -8.48 -3.73 -0.09
CA SER A 265 -8.66 -3.59 -1.54
C SER A 265 -8.39 -4.88 -2.34
N ARG A 266 -7.80 -5.91 -1.71
CA ARG A 266 -7.77 -7.30 -2.19
C ARG A 266 -9.04 -8.07 -1.78
N GLY A 267 -10.07 -7.97 -2.61
CA GLY A 267 -11.16 -8.94 -2.59
C GLY A 267 -10.71 -10.26 -3.23
N TYR A 268 -10.54 -11.31 -2.42
CA TYR A 268 -10.80 -12.66 -2.88
C TYR A 268 -11.54 -13.45 -1.77
N PRO A 269 -12.82 -13.83 -1.98
CA PRO A 269 -13.66 -13.49 -3.13
C PRO A 269 -14.07 -11.99 -3.12
N PRO A 270 -14.52 -11.43 -4.25
CA PRO A 270 -14.54 -9.99 -4.53
C PRO A 270 -15.70 -9.21 -3.90
N SER A 271 -16.27 -9.64 -2.77
CA SER A 271 -17.60 -9.16 -2.37
C SER A 271 -17.67 -7.81 -1.65
N SER A 272 -16.56 -7.15 -1.25
CA SER A 272 -16.71 -5.90 -0.47
C SER A 272 -15.57 -4.85 -0.53
N SER A 273 -14.66 -4.91 -1.50
CA SER A 273 -13.51 -3.97 -1.48
C SER A 273 -13.87 -2.53 -1.90
N LEU A 274 -13.66 -1.55 -1.01
CA LEU A 274 -13.81 -0.11 -1.30
C LEU A 274 -12.61 0.39 -2.14
N LYS A 275 -12.79 0.47 -3.46
CA LYS A 275 -11.80 0.97 -4.42
C LYS A 275 -12.24 2.29 -5.02
N ILE A 276 -11.33 3.26 -5.12
CA ILE A 276 -11.65 4.57 -5.69
C ILE A 276 -10.69 4.88 -6.84
N GLY A 277 -11.24 4.92 -8.06
CA GLY A 277 -10.55 5.43 -9.25
C GLY A 277 -9.41 4.56 -9.81
N SER A 278 -9.45 3.23 -9.66
CA SER A 278 -8.33 2.34 -9.99
C SER A 278 -8.60 1.37 -11.14
N HIS A 279 -8.44 1.84 -12.39
CA HIS A 279 -8.18 0.97 -13.54
C HIS A 279 -7.33 1.72 -14.56
N VAL A 280 -6.00 1.55 -14.52
CA VAL A 280 -5.13 1.99 -15.61
C VAL A 280 -4.71 0.76 -16.40
N HIS A 281 -5.09 0.70 -17.68
CA HIS A 281 -4.49 -0.21 -18.64
C HIS A 281 -3.28 0.49 -19.26
N TYR A 282 -2.09 -0.06 -19.06
CA TYR A 282 -0.95 0.24 -19.93
C TYR A 282 -0.83 -0.91 -20.91
N VAL A 283 -0.98 -0.60 -22.20
CA VAL A 283 -0.43 -1.42 -23.27
C VAL A 283 1.07 -1.12 -23.24
N ALA A 284 1.90 -2.14 -23.03
CA ALA A 284 3.32 -2.00 -23.29
C ALA A 284 3.46 -1.83 -24.80
N GLU A 285 3.86 -0.65 -25.26
CA GLU A 285 4.36 -0.50 -26.63
C GLU A 285 5.76 -1.12 -26.64
N ASP A 286 5.91 -2.18 -27.45
CA ASP A 286 7.18 -2.82 -27.77
C ASP A 286 8.09 -1.82 -28.47
N ASP A 287 9.00 -1.18 -27.73
CA ASP A 287 10.12 -0.46 -28.34
C ASP A 287 11.37 -0.49 -27.45
N PHE A 288 11.65 -1.66 -26.87
CA PHE A 288 12.92 -1.98 -26.22
C PHE A 288 13.74 -2.98 -27.05
N THR A 289 13.95 -2.71 -28.34
CA THR A 289 14.98 -3.40 -29.13
C THR A 289 15.65 -2.45 -30.13
N LYS A 290 16.61 -1.66 -29.65
CA LYS A 290 17.67 -1.12 -30.50
C LYS A 290 18.99 -1.20 -29.75
N GLU A 291 19.73 -2.28 -30.00
CA GLU A 291 21.21 -2.39 -30.10
C GLU A 291 21.58 -3.81 -30.62
N PRO A 292 22.73 -4.00 -31.30
CA PRO A 292 22.87 -4.85 -32.50
C PRO A 292 23.19 -6.34 -32.23
N PRO A 293 23.08 -7.22 -33.25
CA PRO A 293 23.17 -8.66 -33.06
C PRO A 293 24.62 -9.13 -32.93
N CYS A 294 25.00 -9.64 -31.76
CA CYS A 294 26.14 -10.57 -31.66
C CYS A 294 25.71 -11.94 -32.18
N GLN A 295 26.05 -12.21 -33.43
CA GLN A 295 26.17 -13.56 -33.97
C GLN A 295 27.21 -14.32 -33.14
N PHE A 296 26.87 -15.48 -32.58
CA PHE A 296 27.76 -16.64 -32.58
C PHE A 296 27.01 -17.93 -32.17
N LEU A 297 27.04 -18.89 -33.10
CA LEU A 297 26.92 -20.35 -32.98
C LEU A 297 25.58 -21.03 -32.65
N GLN A 298 24.95 -21.44 -33.76
CA GLN A 298 24.45 -22.80 -34.03
C GLN A 298 25.06 -23.91 -33.13
N CYS A 299 24.19 -24.69 -32.47
CA CYS A 299 24.19 -26.16 -32.53
C CYS A 299 23.07 -26.75 -31.67
N LEU A 300 22.05 -27.32 -32.32
CA LEU A 300 21.46 -28.66 -32.08
C LEU A 300 20.01 -28.71 -32.57
N LYS A 301 19.82 -29.29 -33.75
CA LYS A 301 18.54 -29.79 -34.24
C LYS A 301 18.30 -31.21 -33.69
N ILE A 302 17.19 -31.34 -32.95
CA ILE A 302 16.15 -32.40 -32.94
C ILE A 302 16.55 -33.87 -32.70
N THR A 303 15.89 -34.50 -31.72
CA THR A 303 15.16 -35.77 -31.93
C THR A 303 13.75 -35.70 -31.30
N PRO A 304 12.66 -36.13 -31.99
CA PRO A 304 11.30 -36.11 -31.47
C PRO A 304 10.81 -37.54 -31.16
N LYS A 305 10.65 -37.90 -29.89
CA LYS A 305 9.90 -39.11 -29.49
C LYS A 305 9.20 -38.90 -28.15
N ALA A 306 8.02 -38.28 -28.19
CA ALA A 306 6.95 -38.50 -27.21
C ALA A 306 5.62 -38.06 -27.84
N SER A 307 4.70 -38.99 -28.06
CA SER A 307 3.33 -38.69 -28.47
C SER A 307 2.44 -38.65 -27.22
N SER A 308 1.83 -37.51 -26.92
CA SER A 308 0.77 -37.41 -25.93
C SER A 308 -0.59 -37.71 -26.58
N ARG A 309 -1.41 -38.55 -25.93
CA ARG A 309 -2.85 -38.70 -26.24
C ARG A 309 -3.64 -38.47 -24.96
N PHE A 310 -4.70 -37.67 -25.06
CA PHE A 310 -5.69 -37.46 -24.01
C PHE A 310 -6.84 -38.48 -24.17
N ASN A 311 -7.34 -39.03 -23.06
CA ASN A 311 -8.61 -39.76 -23.00
C ASN A 311 -9.78 -38.76 -22.90
N GLN A 312 -11.00 -39.17 -23.27
CA GLN A 312 -12.27 -38.44 -23.21
C GLN A 312 -12.65 -37.87 -21.83
N GLN A 313 -11.86 -38.11 -20.78
CA GLN A 313 -12.02 -37.51 -19.44
C GLN A 313 -10.93 -36.49 -19.07
N ASN A 314 -10.08 -36.09 -20.01
CA ASN A 314 -9.11 -35.00 -19.84
C ASN A 314 -8.12 -35.18 -18.67
N GLN A 315 -7.70 -36.43 -18.39
CA GLN A 315 -6.61 -36.73 -17.46
C GLN A 315 -5.30 -37.02 -18.22
N LEU A 316 -4.20 -36.48 -17.71
CA LEU A 316 -2.85 -36.68 -18.24
C LEU A 316 -2.30 -38.01 -17.71
N ILE A 317 -2.10 -38.99 -18.59
CA ILE A 317 -1.49 -40.28 -18.22
C ILE A 317 -0.05 -40.31 -18.75
N CYS A 318 0.93 -40.26 -17.85
CA CYS A 318 2.33 -40.54 -18.18
C CYS A 318 2.62 -42.00 -17.84
N THR A 319 2.80 -42.86 -18.85
CA THR A 319 3.30 -44.22 -18.64
C THR A 319 4.80 -44.27 -18.89
N SER A 320 5.59 -44.64 -17.89
CA SER A 320 7.01 -44.99 -18.04
C SER A 320 7.20 -46.49 -17.79
N SER A 321 7.96 -47.17 -18.65
CA SER A 321 8.38 -48.56 -18.46
C SER A 321 9.31 -48.69 -17.24
N PRO A 322 9.37 -49.84 -16.53
CA PRO A 322 10.24 -50.01 -15.37
C PRO A 322 11.70 -50.13 -15.82
N GLY A 323 12.58 -49.21 -15.38
CA GLY A 323 14.03 -49.38 -15.55
C GLY A 323 14.90 -48.13 -15.78
N ASP A 324 14.35 -46.94 -16.00
CA ASP A 324 15.17 -45.78 -16.37
C ASP A 324 15.61 -44.90 -15.18
N LEU A 325 16.88 -45.06 -14.79
CA LEU A 325 17.62 -44.16 -13.89
C LEU A 325 18.02 -42.88 -14.66
N LEU A 326 17.39 -41.75 -14.35
CA LEU A 326 17.85 -40.44 -14.82
C LEU A 326 18.99 -39.92 -13.92
N THR A 327 20.23 -40.10 -14.36
CA THR A 327 21.41 -39.45 -13.77
C THR A 327 21.68 -38.13 -14.50
N HIS A 328 21.33 -37.00 -13.88
CA HIS A 328 21.78 -35.68 -14.35
C HIS A 328 23.17 -35.38 -13.77
N LYS A 329 24.20 -35.47 -14.62
CA LYS A 329 25.55 -34.93 -14.33
C LYS A 329 25.49 -33.39 -14.35
N LEU A 330 25.46 -32.77 -13.18
CA LEU A 330 25.79 -31.36 -13.01
C LEU A 330 27.32 -31.21 -13.02
N ARG A 331 27.84 -30.39 -13.93
CA ARG A 331 29.25 -30.00 -13.96
C ARG A 331 29.33 -28.59 -13.37
N THR A 332 29.78 -28.50 -12.12
CA THR A 332 30.17 -27.25 -11.46
C THR A 332 31.69 -27.25 -11.30
N GLN A 333 32.34 -26.15 -11.65
CA GLN A 333 33.73 -25.89 -11.27
C GLN A 333 33.76 -25.46 -9.80
N ASP A 334 34.59 -26.17 -9.05
CA ASP A 334 35.27 -25.79 -7.81
C ASP A 334 34.48 -25.78 -6.48
N SER A 335 34.48 -26.97 -5.87
CA SER A 335 34.74 -27.30 -4.45
C SER A 335 34.00 -26.58 -3.31
N CYS A 336 32.99 -27.24 -2.73
CA CYS A 336 33.03 -27.91 -1.40
C CYS A 336 31.59 -28.26 -0.94
N PHE A 337 31.43 -29.48 -0.42
CA PHE A 337 30.17 -30.11 -0.01
C PHE A 337 29.64 -29.58 1.33
N GLU A 338 28.32 -29.43 1.44
CA GLU A 338 27.53 -29.82 2.61
C GLU A 338 26.17 -30.37 2.13
N GLU A 339 25.83 -31.58 2.58
CA GLU A 339 24.64 -32.34 2.19
C GLU A 339 23.38 -31.80 2.88
N ALA A 340 22.28 -31.67 2.15
CA ALA A 340 20.93 -31.58 2.72
C ALA A 340 20.08 -32.73 2.19
N VAL A 341 19.91 -33.74 3.03
CA VAL A 341 18.98 -34.85 2.84
C VAL A 341 17.56 -34.36 3.14
N PHE A 342 16.64 -34.49 2.18
CA PHE A 342 15.20 -34.46 2.46
C PHE A 342 14.61 -35.87 2.28
N PHE A 343 14.22 -36.48 3.41
CA PHE A 343 13.38 -37.67 3.45
C PHE A 343 11.93 -37.28 3.13
N MET A 344 11.33 -37.85 2.09
CA MET A 344 9.88 -38.01 1.97
C MET A 344 9.55 -39.46 2.34
N GLY A 345 9.08 -39.67 3.56
CA GLY A 345 8.55 -40.95 4.04
C GLY A 345 7.05 -41.06 3.75
N ASN A 346 6.68 -42.12 3.05
CA ASN A 346 5.32 -42.46 2.61
C ASN A 346 4.34 -42.70 3.76
N ALA A 347 3.10 -42.30 3.49
CA ALA A 347 1.91 -42.70 4.23
C ALA A 347 1.55 -44.18 3.99
N SER A 348 0.96 -44.75 5.03
CA SER A 348 0.42 -46.10 5.20
C SER A 348 -0.63 -46.52 4.17
N CYS A 349 -0.58 -47.77 3.71
CA CYS A 349 -1.72 -48.50 3.15
C CYS A 349 -2.34 -49.40 4.22
N LEU A 350 -3.66 -49.26 4.35
CA LEU A 350 -4.57 -50.16 5.06
C LEU A 350 -5.02 -51.29 4.13
N ALA A 351 -5.24 -52.46 4.75
CA ALA A 351 -5.82 -53.73 4.28
C ALA A 351 -4.95 -54.58 3.35
#